data_AF-A0A222P1A6-F1
#
_entry.id   AF-A0A222P1A6-F1
#
_cell.length_a   1.000
_cell.length_b   1.000
_cell.length_c   1.000
_cell.angle_alpha   90.00
_cell.angle_beta   90.00
_cell.angle_gamma   90.00
#
_symmetry.space_group_name_H-M   'P 1'
#
loop_
_entity.id
_entity.type
_entity.pdbx_description
1 polymer ?
#
loop_
_entity_poly.entity_id
_entity_poly.type
_entity_poly.pdbx_seq_one_letter_code
_entity_poly.pdbx_strand_id
1 'polypeptide(L)'
;MSSHDLLKEIETLIKSYDWTEEVRFNWLRNFGKTLVFFQNPDYALEFDALNQAESLYPRGILAINGLLNRNCANEIKIAGIKKILRDKGYDGEDEEKSWLRTDNTHTVYGQLARMIANYEKNESCYIPIKL
;
A
#
# COMPACT_ATOMS: atom_id res chain seq x y z
N MET A 1 -20.22 -0.01 12.09
CA MET A 1 -19.04 -0.89 11.95
C MET A 1 -17.99 -0.44 12.96
N SER A 2 -17.26 -1.33 13.64
CA SER A 2 -16.23 -0.90 14.61
C SER A 2 -14.92 -0.50 13.91
N SER A 3 -14.04 0.24 14.60
CA SER A 3 -12.69 0.58 14.07
C SER A 3 -11.86 -0.68 13.80
N HIS A 4 -12.08 -1.73 14.59
CA HIS A 4 -11.41 -3.02 14.41
C HIS A 4 -11.89 -3.74 13.15
N ASP A 5 -13.20 -3.74 12.90
CA ASP A 5 -13.78 -4.36 11.69
C ASP A 5 -13.28 -3.66 10.42
N LEU A 6 -13.18 -2.33 10.43
CA LEU A 6 -12.64 -1.56 9.30
C LEU A 6 -11.20 -2.01 8.96
N LEU A 7 -10.34 -2.08 9.97
CA LEU A 7 -8.95 -2.46 9.77
C LEU A 7 -8.82 -3.89 9.25
N LYS A 8 -9.72 -4.79 9.68
CA LYS A 8 -9.77 -6.17 9.18
C LYS A 8 -10.22 -6.24 7.72
N GLU A 9 -11.20 -5.45 7.33
CA GLU A 9 -11.64 -5.34 5.93
C GLU A 9 -10.54 -4.75 5.04
N ILE A 10 -9.86 -3.70 5.51
CA ILE A 10 -8.68 -3.11 4.83
C ILE A 10 -7.57 -4.15 4.66
N GLU A 11 -7.27 -4.92 5.72
CA GLU A 11 -6.25 -5.97 5.66
C GLU A 11 -6.64 -7.08 4.68
N THR A 12 -7.91 -7.46 4.65
CA THR A 12 -8.44 -8.48 3.73
C THR A 12 -8.33 -8.02 2.28
N LEU A 13 -8.71 -6.77 2.01
CA LEU A 13 -8.58 -6.17 0.68
C LEU A 13 -7.13 -6.11 0.22
N ILE A 14 -6.20 -5.72 1.10
CA ILE A 14 -4.77 -5.66 0.71
C ILE A 14 -4.24 -7.07 0.43
N LYS A 15 -4.65 -8.07 1.22
CA LYS A 15 -4.18 -9.45 1.03
C LYS A 15 -4.77 -10.16 -0.19
N SER A 16 -5.85 -9.64 -0.80
CA SER A 16 -6.46 -10.27 -1.98
C SER A 16 -5.74 -9.98 -3.30
N TYR A 17 -4.75 -9.08 -3.31
CA TYR A 17 -4.00 -8.71 -4.50
C TYR A 17 -2.56 -9.23 -4.46
N ASP A 18 -2.05 -9.68 -5.61
CA ASP A 18 -0.63 -9.92 -5.81
C ASP A 18 0.06 -8.59 -6.15
N TRP A 19 0.80 -8.05 -5.19
CA TRP A 19 1.44 -6.74 -5.30
C TRP A 19 2.75 -6.77 -6.10
N THR A 20 3.30 -7.94 -6.37
CA THR A 20 4.59 -8.07 -7.04
C THR A 20 4.53 -7.55 -8.49
N GLU A 21 3.40 -7.72 -9.16
CA GLU A 21 3.14 -7.21 -10.51
C GLU A 21 2.84 -5.70 -10.53
N GLU A 22 2.49 -5.14 -9.38
CA GLU A 22 2.08 -3.74 -9.24
C GLU A 22 3.25 -2.80 -8.92
N VAL A 23 4.44 -3.36 -8.69
CA VAL A 23 5.68 -2.59 -8.52
C VAL A 23 6.21 -2.14 -9.88
N ARG A 24 5.77 -0.96 -10.33
CA ARG A 24 6.28 -0.37 -11.59
C ARG A 24 7.81 -0.26 -11.59
N PHE A 25 8.41 -0.58 -12.73
CA PHE A 25 9.85 -0.52 -12.98
C PHE A 25 10.69 -1.42 -12.05
N ASN A 26 10.12 -2.52 -11.53
CA ASN A 26 10.87 -3.48 -10.71
C ASN A 26 12.11 -4.02 -11.45
N TRP A 27 12.02 -4.21 -12.78
CA TRP A 27 13.16 -4.61 -13.61
C TRP A 27 14.32 -3.61 -13.55
N LEU A 28 14.03 -2.30 -13.56
CA LEU A 28 15.05 -1.24 -13.50
C LEU A 28 15.70 -1.21 -12.12
N ARG A 29 14.93 -1.47 -11.06
CA ARG A 29 15.47 -1.62 -9.70
C ARG A 29 16.38 -2.85 -9.61
N ASN A 30 15.97 -3.98 -10.17
CA ASN A 30 16.79 -5.19 -10.19
C ASN A 30 18.09 -4.96 -10.97
N PHE A 31 18.04 -4.27 -12.10
CA PHE A 31 19.24 -3.86 -12.83
C PHE A 31 20.16 -2.98 -11.97
N GLY A 32 19.62 -2.00 -11.26
CA GLY A 32 20.36 -1.18 -10.31
C GLY A 32 21.01 -2.00 -9.19
N LYS A 33 20.29 -2.97 -8.63
CA LYS A 33 20.84 -3.92 -7.63
C LYS A 33 22.04 -4.67 -8.19
N THR A 34 21.93 -5.22 -9.41
CA THR A 34 23.03 -5.94 -10.07
C THR A 34 24.27 -5.06 -10.24
N LEU A 35 24.11 -3.78 -10.58
CA LEU A 35 25.24 -2.84 -10.68
C LEU A 35 25.92 -2.61 -9.32
N VAL A 36 25.14 -2.45 -8.24
CA VAL A 36 25.69 -2.31 -6.89
C VAL A 36 26.44 -3.57 -6.47
N PHE A 37 25.89 -4.75 -6.75
CA PHE A 37 26.55 -6.02 -6.44
C PHE A 37 27.86 -6.19 -7.20
N PHE A 38 27.91 -5.74 -8.46
CA PHE A 38 29.12 -5.80 -9.26
C PHE A 38 30.22 -4.87 -8.70
N GLN A 39 29.85 -3.67 -8.25
CA GLN A 39 30.81 -2.70 -7.69
C GLN A 39 31.21 -3.01 -6.24
N ASN A 40 30.32 -3.64 -5.46
CA ASN A 40 30.47 -3.86 -4.03
C ASN A 40 29.96 -5.26 -3.64
N PRO A 41 30.65 -6.34 -4.07
CA PRO A 41 30.17 -7.71 -3.87
C PRO A 41 30.06 -8.09 -2.38
N ASP A 42 30.91 -7.54 -1.53
CA ASP A 42 30.94 -7.83 -0.09
C ASP A 42 29.65 -7.39 0.64
N TYR A 43 28.96 -6.37 0.12
CA TYR A 43 27.72 -5.83 0.70
C TYR A 43 26.46 -6.31 -0.04
N ALA A 44 26.61 -7.14 -1.07
CA ALA A 44 25.51 -7.52 -1.95
C ALA A 44 24.36 -8.20 -1.19
N LEU A 45 24.67 -9.14 -0.30
CA LEU A 45 23.65 -9.87 0.47
C LEU A 45 22.87 -8.98 1.42
N GLU A 46 23.57 -8.08 2.14
CA GLU A 46 22.94 -7.14 3.06
C GLU A 46 22.06 -6.14 2.29
N PHE A 47 22.57 -5.61 1.18
CA PHE A 47 21.82 -4.72 0.32
C PHE A 47 20.58 -5.40 -0.29
N ASP A 48 20.67 -6.66 -0.70
CA ASP A 48 19.51 -7.38 -1.22
C ASP A 48 18.43 -7.55 -0.16
N ALA A 49 18.81 -7.99 1.04
CA ALA A 49 17.90 -8.19 2.16
C ALA A 49 17.17 -6.89 2.53
N LEU A 50 17.87 -5.77 2.58
CA LEU A 50 17.29 -4.46 2.88
C LEU A 50 16.31 -3.97 1.80
N ASN A 51 16.52 -4.36 0.54
CA ASN A 51 15.70 -3.91 -0.58
C ASN A 51 14.64 -4.92 -1.02
N GLN A 52 14.54 -6.09 -0.38
CA GLN A 52 13.62 -7.15 -0.80
C GLN A 52 12.16 -6.72 -0.68
N ALA A 53 11.80 -6.04 0.42
CA ALA A 53 10.44 -5.58 0.65
C ALA A 53 9.94 -4.60 -0.42
N GLU A 54 10.81 -3.69 -0.89
CA GLU A 54 10.47 -2.70 -1.93
C GLU A 54 10.24 -3.33 -3.32
N SER A 55 10.73 -4.55 -3.54
CA SER A 55 10.50 -5.31 -4.77
C SER A 55 9.21 -6.11 -4.76
N LEU A 56 8.59 -6.30 -3.59
CA LEU A 56 7.39 -7.13 -3.42
C LEU A 56 6.10 -6.32 -3.36
N TYR A 57 6.18 -5.06 -2.92
CA TYR A 57 5.00 -4.23 -2.67
C TYR A 57 5.21 -2.78 -3.10
N PRO A 58 4.18 -2.10 -3.63
CA PRO A 58 4.19 -0.65 -3.78
C PRO A 58 4.46 0.04 -2.43
N ARG A 59 5.30 1.08 -2.42
CA ARG A 59 5.71 1.79 -1.18
C ARG A 59 4.55 2.25 -0.31
N GLY A 60 3.42 2.65 -0.92
CA GLY A 60 2.24 3.03 -0.15
C GLY A 60 1.55 1.84 0.52
N ILE A 61 1.50 0.67 -0.12
CA ILE A 61 0.97 -0.55 0.48
C ILE A 61 1.88 -1.04 1.62
N LEU A 62 3.21 -0.95 1.46
CA LEU A 62 4.15 -1.21 2.55
C LEU A 62 3.89 -0.32 3.77
N ALA A 63 3.68 0.98 3.54
CA ALA A 63 3.40 1.93 4.62
C ALA A 63 2.07 1.61 5.33
N ILE A 64 1.04 1.22 4.59
CA ILE A 64 -0.25 0.81 5.16
C ILE A 64 -0.11 -0.49 5.96
N ASN A 65 0.55 -1.51 5.42
CA ASN A 65 0.86 -2.75 6.14
C ASN A 65 1.65 -2.49 7.43
N GLY A 66 2.61 -1.56 7.38
CA GLY A 66 3.36 -1.11 8.55
C GLY A 66 2.47 -0.55 9.66
N LEU A 67 1.42 0.22 9.30
CA LEU A 67 0.44 0.73 10.27
C LEU A 67 -0.49 -0.36 10.80
N LEU A 68 -0.96 -1.27 9.95
CA LEU A 68 -1.81 -2.39 10.36
C LEU A 68 -1.13 -3.25 11.43
N ASN A 69 0.15 -3.55 11.23
CA ASN A 69 0.96 -4.38 12.13
C ASN A 69 1.49 -3.64 13.37
N ARG A 70 1.38 -2.30 13.41
CA ARG A 70 1.90 -1.51 14.53
C ARG A 70 1.06 -1.74 15.79
N ASN A 71 1.70 -1.85 16.95
CA ASN A 71 0.98 -1.89 18.23
C ASN A 71 0.61 -0.47 18.68
N CYS A 72 -0.48 0.08 18.14
CA CYS A 72 -1.05 1.37 18.52
C CYS A 72 -2.58 1.34 18.40
N ALA A 73 -3.24 2.38 18.93
CA ALA A 73 -4.70 2.52 18.87
C ALA A 73 -5.23 2.49 17.43
N ASN A 74 -6.40 1.88 17.24
CA ASN A 74 -7.00 1.70 15.91
C ASN A 74 -7.25 3.04 15.21
N GLU A 75 -7.63 4.06 15.97
CA GLU A 75 -7.90 5.41 15.48
C GLU A 75 -6.63 6.05 14.89
N ILE A 76 -5.46 5.77 15.50
CA ILE A 76 -4.15 6.21 15.00
C ILE A 76 -3.82 5.49 13.69
N LYS A 77 -4.12 4.19 13.59
CA LYS A 77 -3.93 3.43 12.35
C LYS A 77 -4.79 4.00 11.22
N ILE A 78 -6.08 4.20 11.47
CA ILE A 78 -7.03 4.75 10.49
C ILE A 78 -6.59 6.14 10.03
N ALA A 79 -6.24 7.04 10.96
CA ALA A 79 -5.76 8.38 10.62
C ALA A 79 -4.44 8.35 9.82
N GLY A 80 -3.54 7.43 10.16
CA GLY A 80 -2.29 7.22 9.42
C GLY A 80 -2.53 6.71 8.00
N ILE A 81 -3.43 5.74 7.82
CA ILE A 81 -3.79 5.20 6.49
C ILE A 81 -4.45 6.30 5.66
N LYS A 82 -5.39 7.05 6.24
CA LYS A 82 -6.03 8.21 5.60
C LYS A 82 -5.00 9.23 5.12
N LYS A 83 -4.01 9.55 5.96
CA LYS A 83 -2.93 10.47 5.59
C LYS A 83 -2.11 9.95 4.40
N ILE A 84 -1.72 8.67 4.41
CA ILE A 84 -0.97 8.06 3.30
C ILE A 84 -1.74 8.13 1.98
N LEU A 85 -3.06 7.90 2.02
CA LEU A 85 -3.94 7.96 0.85
C LEU A 85 -4.10 9.41 0.35
N ARG A 86 -4.29 10.36 1.27
CA ARG A 86 -4.42 11.79 0.94
C ARG A 86 -3.15 12.36 0.33
N ASP A 87 -1.98 12.02 0.87
CA ASP A 87 -0.67 12.43 0.32
C ASP A 87 -0.46 11.86 -1.11
N LYS A 88 -1.27 10.89 -1.51
CA LYS A 88 -1.29 10.30 -2.85
C LYS A 88 -2.43 10.82 -3.74
N GLY A 89 -3.27 11.72 -3.25
CA GLY A 89 -4.39 12.29 -4.00
C GLY A 89 -5.65 11.43 -3.96
N TYR A 90 -5.87 10.68 -2.88
CA TYR A 90 -7.13 9.95 -2.61
C TYR A 90 -7.73 10.41 -1.29
N ASP A 91 -8.94 10.96 -1.33
CA ASP A 91 -9.69 11.37 -0.13
C ASP A 91 -11.04 10.64 0.03
N GLY A 92 -11.42 9.83 -0.94
CA GLY A 92 -12.65 9.03 -0.95
C GLY A 92 -13.75 9.62 -1.84
N GLU A 93 -13.61 10.86 -2.29
CA GLU A 93 -14.53 11.52 -3.24
C GLU A 93 -13.79 11.85 -4.54
N ASP A 94 -12.58 12.39 -4.43
CA ASP A 94 -11.69 12.71 -5.53
C ASP A 94 -10.57 11.64 -5.65
N GLU A 95 -10.34 11.21 -6.89
CA GLU A 95 -9.29 10.24 -7.25
C GLU A 95 -8.36 10.86 -8.29
N GLU A 96 -7.19 11.33 -7.87
CA GLU A 96 -6.18 11.79 -8.82
C GLU A 96 -5.47 10.60 -9.49
N LYS A 97 -5.72 10.43 -10.80
CA LYS A 97 -5.03 9.40 -11.58
C LYS A 97 -3.57 9.79 -11.77
N SER A 98 -2.67 9.01 -11.15
CA SER A 98 -1.22 9.20 -11.26
C SER A 98 -0.60 8.19 -12.24
N TRP A 99 0.23 8.67 -13.16
CA TRP A 99 1.03 7.83 -14.06
C TRP A 99 2.08 6.97 -13.34
N LEU A 100 2.33 7.22 -12.06
CA LEU A 100 3.27 6.45 -11.24
C LEU A 100 2.65 5.14 -10.69
N ARG A 101 1.33 4.94 -10.84
CA ARG A 101 0.60 3.81 -10.27
C ARG A 101 -0.02 2.98 -11.38
N THR A 102 -0.10 1.68 -11.16
CA THR A 102 -0.91 0.78 -11.98
C THR A 102 -2.40 1.04 -11.74
N ASP A 103 -3.25 0.61 -12.68
CA ASP A 103 -4.69 0.76 -12.53
C ASP A 103 -5.22 -0.02 -11.31
N ASN A 104 -4.64 -1.18 -11.00
CA ASN A 104 -4.98 -1.95 -9.80
C ASN A 104 -4.59 -1.21 -8.50
N THR A 105 -3.36 -0.69 -8.41
CA THR A 105 -2.94 0.12 -7.24
C THR A 105 -3.85 1.33 -7.06
N HIS A 106 -4.23 1.99 -8.16
CA HIS A 106 -5.15 3.12 -8.11
C HIS A 106 -6.54 2.71 -7.62
N THR A 107 -7.08 1.60 -8.13
CA THR A 107 -8.37 1.04 -7.72
C THR A 107 -8.38 0.72 -6.24
N VAL A 108 -7.36 0.04 -5.73
CA VAL A 108 -7.29 -0.31 -4.30
C VAL A 108 -7.15 0.93 -3.43
N TYR A 109 -6.35 1.94 -3.82
CA TYR A 109 -6.27 3.20 -3.08
C TYR A 109 -7.61 3.95 -3.04
N GLY A 110 -8.33 3.99 -4.16
CA GLY A 110 -9.69 4.55 -4.21
C GLY A 110 -10.65 3.80 -3.30
N GLN A 111 -10.63 2.47 -3.34
CA GLN A 111 -11.45 1.63 -2.44
C GLN A 111 -11.11 1.88 -0.97
N LEU A 112 -9.83 1.86 -0.59
CA LEU A 112 -9.41 2.12 0.78
C LEU A 112 -9.84 3.51 1.26
N ALA A 113 -9.71 4.53 0.41
CA ALA A 113 -10.13 5.90 0.76
C ALA A 113 -11.64 5.98 0.97
N ARG A 114 -12.44 5.35 0.09
CA ARG A 114 -13.90 5.23 0.24
C ARG A 114 -14.31 4.46 1.49
N MET A 115 -13.64 3.35 1.82
CA MET A 115 -13.93 2.59 3.05
C MET A 115 -13.74 3.46 4.30
N ILE A 116 -12.69 4.27 4.34
CA ILE A 116 -12.42 5.20 5.46
C ILE A 116 -13.45 6.34 5.46
N ALA A 117 -13.75 6.94 4.31
CA ALA A 117 -14.74 8.01 4.21
C ALA A 117 -16.14 7.53 4.65
N ASN A 118 -16.55 6.33 4.21
CA ASN A 118 -17.82 5.72 4.61
C ASN A 118 -17.85 5.41 6.11
N TYR A 119 -16.72 4.96 6.68
CA TYR A 119 -16.61 4.75 8.12
C TYR A 119 -16.82 6.05 8.90
N GLU A 120 -16.22 7.17 8.46
CA GLU A 120 -16.40 8.48 9.09
C GLU A 120 -17.84 9.02 8.98
N LYS A 121 -18.54 8.68 7.89
CA LYS A 121 -19.96 9.05 7.66
C LYS A 121 -20.96 8.08 8.30
N ASN A 122 -20.51 7.02 8.96
CA ASN A 122 -21.35 5.91 9.47
C ASN A 122 -22.17 5.18 8.38
N GLU A 123 -21.61 5.08 7.17
CA GLU A 123 -22.20 4.41 6.02
C GLU A 123 -21.64 2.99 5.82
N SER A 124 -22.15 2.25 4.82
CA SER A 124 -21.63 0.92 4.47
C SER A 124 -20.18 1.00 3.98
N CYS A 125 -19.28 0.31 4.67
CA CYS A 125 -17.86 0.29 4.33
C CYS A 125 -17.46 -0.91 3.45
N TYR A 126 -18.43 -1.77 3.09
CA TYR A 126 -18.18 -2.87 2.18
C TYR A 126 -18.11 -2.36 0.75
N ILE A 127 -16.99 -2.57 0.07
CA ILE A 127 -16.82 -2.29 -1.34
C ILE A 127 -16.48 -3.60 -2.05
N PRO A 128 -17.29 -4.09 -2.99
CA PRO A 128 -17.03 -5.34 -3.67
C PRO A 128 -15.71 -5.27 -4.44
N ILE A 129 -14.88 -6.28 -4.25
CA ILE A 129 -13.61 -6.45 -4.95
C ILE A 129 -13.95 -6.74 -6.43
N LYS A 130 -13.59 -5.82 -7.33
CA LYS A 130 -13.60 -6.09 -8.76
C LYS A 130 -12.27 -6.78 -9.07
N LEU A 131 -12.29 -8.12 -9.11
CA LEU A 131 -11.22 -8.95 -9.67
C LEU A 131 -11.31 -8.94 -11.20
#